data_AF-A0A3D4AC19-F1
#
_entry.id   AF-A0A3D4AC19-F1
#
_cell.length_a   1.000
_cell.length_b   1.000
_cell.length_c   1.000
_cell.angle_alpha   90.00
_cell.angle_beta   90.00
_cell.angle_gamma   90.00
#
_symmetry.space_group_name_H-M   'P 1'
#
loop_
_entity.id
_entity.type
_entity.pdbx_description
1 polymer ?
#
loop_
_entity_poly.entity_id
_entity_poly.type
_entity_poly.pdbx_seq_one_letter_code
_entity_poly.pdbx_strand_id
1 'polypeptide(L)'
;MLSRWTDFLTSDGEKECRNRESEFEAKDESVEGLCWNCIFKALEHLNDNDLGIITTRNELQSSAEANNRQIAHYVYHVGQIVYLAKAIQSLQWETLYYC
;
A
#
# COMPACT_ATOMS: atom_id res chain seq x y z
N MET A 1 1.10 -5.64 2.41
CA MET A 1 1.12 -4.18 2.69
C MET A 1 1.72 -3.91 4.06
N LEU A 2 1.34 -4.67 5.10
CA LEU A 2 1.78 -4.47 6.48
C LEU A 2 3.30 -4.42 6.67
N SER A 3 4.04 -5.41 6.16
CA SER A 3 5.50 -5.48 6.39
C SER A 3 6.26 -4.29 5.78
N ARG A 4 5.75 -3.73 4.66
CA ARG A 4 6.39 -2.59 3.97
C ARG A 4 6.14 -1.25 4.63
N TRP A 5 5.09 -1.13 5.43
CA TRP A 5 4.74 0.11 6.13
C TRP A 5 5.11 0.08 7.62
N THR A 6 5.30 -1.10 8.19
CA THR A 6 5.81 -1.27 9.56
C THR A 6 7.30 -0.97 9.59
N ASP A 7 7.70 0.03 10.38
CA ASP A 7 9.09 0.49 10.52
C ASP A 7 9.73 0.94 9.19
N PHE A 8 8.94 1.48 8.25
CA PHE A 8 9.36 1.64 6.85
C PHE A 8 10.58 2.57 6.63
N LEU A 9 10.83 3.51 7.56
CA LEU A 9 12.02 4.38 7.51
C LEU A 9 13.31 3.66 7.93
N THR A 10 13.19 2.54 8.65
CA THR A 10 14.31 1.88 9.32
C THR A 10 14.49 0.42 8.93
N SER A 11 13.53 -0.15 8.19
CA SER A 11 13.55 -1.55 7.76
C SER A 11 13.21 -1.69 6.28
N ASP A 12 13.78 -2.72 5.65
CA ASP A 12 13.57 -3.03 4.24
C ASP A 12 12.10 -3.35 3.90
N GLY A 13 11.38 -3.91 4.86
CA GLY A 13 10.03 -4.42 4.64
C GLY A 13 9.97 -5.81 3.96
N GLU A 14 11.08 -6.34 3.46
CA GLU A 14 11.28 -7.77 3.13
C GLU A 14 12.01 -8.50 4.28
N LYS A 15 11.34 -8.65 5.42
CA LYS A 15 11.88 -9.32 6.62
C LYS A 15 11.95 -10.84 6.39
N GLU A 16 12.96 -11.55 6.91
CA GLU A 16 13.06 -13.02 6.75
C GLU A 16 11.84 -13.77 7.34
N CYS A 17 11.23 -13.20 8.39
CA CYS A 17 10.02 -13.74 9.01
C CYS A 17 8.72 -13.34 8.28
N ARG A 18 8.80 -12.66 7.13
CA ARG A 18 7.63 -12.16 6.41
C ARG A 18 6.88 -13.31 5.72
N ASN A 19 5.64 -13.51 6.12
CA ASN A 19 4.68 -14.37 5.42
C ASN A 19 3.67 -13.48 4.68
N ARG A 20 3.82 -13.41 3.35
CA ARG A 20 3.07 -12.47 2.50
C ARG A 20 1.58 -12.79 2.49
N GLU A 21 1.22 -14.06 2.47
CA GLU A 21 -0.16 -14.56 2.44
C GLU A 21 -0.88 -14.16 3.74
N SER A 22 -0.20 -14.35 4.87
CA SER A 22 -0.76 -14.02 6.19
C SER A 22 -1.02 -12.51 6.39
N GLU A 23 -0.35 -11.64 5.62
CA GLU A 23 -0.64 -10.19 5.66
C GLU A 23 -2.05 -9.86 5.12
N PHE A 24 -2.68 -10.80 4.42
CA PHE A 24 -4.02 -10.65 3.84
C PHE A 24 -5.05 -11.57 4.51
N GLU A 25 -4.71 -12.20 5.64
CA GLU A 25 -5.63 -13.02 6.42
C GLU A 25 -6.28 -12.19 7.53
N ALA A 26 -7.62 -12.19 7.59
CA ALA A 26 -8.36 -11.57 8.70
C ALA A 26 -8.39 -12.55 9.87
N LYS A 27 -7.86 -12.14 11.02
CA LYS A 27 -8.02 -12.90 12.26
C LYS A 27 -9.21 -12.42 13.08
N ASP A 28 -9.42 -11.10 13.21
CA ASP A 28 -10.52 -10.52 14.01
C ASP A 28 -11.09 -9.17 13.49
N GLU A 29 -10.37 -8.45 12.62
CA GLU A 29 -10.82 -7.21 11.95
C GLU A 29 -10.85 -7.43 10.42
N SER A 30 -11.55 -6.57 9.66
CA SER A 30 -11.43 -6.62 8.20
C SER A 30 -9.97 -6.35 7.80
N VAL A 31 -9.39 -7.28 7.01
CA VAL A 31 -8.01 -7.18 6.49
C VAL A 31 -7.72 -5.81 5.89
N GLU A 32 -8.73 -5.28 5.19
CA GLU A 32 -8.70 -3.97 4.57
C GLU A 32 -8.46 -2.86 5.60
N GLY A 33 -9.23 -2.84 6.69
CA GLY A 33 -9.08 -1.85 7.75
C GLY A 33 -7.69 -1.88 8.39
N LEU A 34 -7.18 -3.08 8.68
CA LEU A 34 -5.84 -3.26 9.24
C LEU A 34 -4.74 -2.74 8.31
N CYS A 35 -4.81 -3.07 7.02
CA CYS A 35 -3.79 -2.66 6.04
C CYS A 35 -3.80 -1.15 5.83
N TRP A 36 -4.97 -0.53 5.63
CA TRP A 36 -5.06 0.91 5.43
C TRP A 36 -4.69 1.70 6.68
N ASN A 37 -5.14 1.26 7.86
CA ASN A 37 -4.76 1.91 9.13
C ASN A 37 -3.24 1.87 9.36
N CYS A 38 -2.56 0.79 9.00
CA CYS A 38 -1.10 0.71 9.07
C CYS A 38 -0.42 1.76 8.18
N ILE A 39 -0.91 1.93 6.95
CA ILE A 39 -0.40 2.93 5.99
C ILE A 39 -0.64 4.35 6.52
N PHE A 40 -1.88 4.67 6.91
CA PHE A 40 -2.23 6.02 7.36
C PHE A 40 -1.46 6.40 8.61
N LYS A 41 -1.33 5.49 9.58
CA LYS A 41 -0.49 5.72 10.75
C LYS A 41 0.97 5.98 10.36
N ALA A 42 1.54 5.21 9.43
CA ALA A 42 2.91 5.44 9.01
C ALA A 42 3.10 6.81 8.33
N LEU A 43 2.13 7.24 7.51
CA LEU A 43 2.15 8.53 6.83
C LEU A 43 1.94 9.72 7.78
N GLU A 44 1.06 9.60 8.77
CA GLU A 44 0.79 10.65 9.76
C GLU A 44 2.01 11.03 10.61
N HIS A 45 2.95 10.11 10.80
CA HIS A 45 4.18 10.35 11.56
C HIS A 45 5.29 10.99 10.74
N LEU A 46 5.13 11.13 9.42
CA LEU A 46 6.16 11.70 8.56
C LEU A 46 6.30 13.20 8.74
N ASN A 47 7.54 13.65 8.83
CA ASN A 47 7.92 15.05 8.79
C ASN A 47 9.05 15.29 7.79
N ASP A 48 9.44 16.55 7.59
CA ASP A 48 10.44 16.96 6.60
C ASP A 48 11.81 16.27 6.79
N ASN A 49 12.14 15.84 8.02
CA ASN A 49 13.40 15.13 8.30
C ASN A 49 13.38 13.66 7.83
N ASP A 50 12.22 13.11 7.51
CA ASP A 50 12.06 11.70 7.11
C ASP A 50 12.20 11.50 5.58
N LEU A 51 12.57 12.54 4.85
CA LEU A 51 12.76 12.54 3.39
C LEU A 51 14.12 11.95 2.93
N GLY A 52 14.81 11.23 3.83
CA GLY A 52 16.12 10.65 3.61
C GLY A 52 16.14 9.40 2.73
N ILE A 53 17.31 8.76 2.66
CA ILE A 53 17.50 7.48 1.99
C ILE A 53 17.04 6.36 2.91
N ILE A 54 16.20 5.47 2.39
CA ILE A 54 15.75 4.24 3.04
C ILE A 54 16.14 3.04 2.18
N THR A 55 16.12 1.86 2.79
CA THR A 55 16.24 0.59 2.05
C THR A 55 14.86 0.01 1.85
N THR A 56 14.54 -0.42 0.63
CA THR A 56 13.33 -1.24 0.38
C THR A 56 13.61 -2.19 -0.76
N ARG A 57 13.28 -3.47 -0.59
CA ARG A 57 13.57 -4.55 -1.55
C ARG A 57 15.06 -4.68 -1.87
N ASN A 58 15.92 -4.53 -0.86
CA ASN A 58 17.38 -4.50 -0.95
C ASN A 58 17.95 -3.36 -1.79
N GLU A 59 17.16 -2.32 -2.07
CA GLU A 59 17.58 -1.15 -2.85
C GLU A 59 17.56 0.12 -2.00
N LEU A 60 18.61 0.93 -2.11
CA LEU A 60 18.69 2.26 -1.50
C LEU A 60 17.98 3.28 -2.38
N GLN A 61 17.09 4.06 -1.79
CA GLN A 61 16.32 5.09 -2.48
C GLN A 61 15.76 6.11 -1.51
N SER A 62 15.35 7.27 -2.02
CA SER A 62 14.67 8.25 -1.16
C SER A 62 13.32 7.71 -0.67
N SER A 63 12.93 8.07 0.55
CA SER A 63 11.62 7.74 1.09
C SER A 63 10.48 8.28 0.21
N ALA A 64 10.68 9.45 -0.41
CA ALA A 64 9.76 10.01 -1.40
C ALA A 64 9.56 9.09 -2.62
N GLU A 65 10.64 8.53 -3.16
CA GLU A 65 10.56 7.60 -4.29
C GLU A 65 9.88 6.29 -3.90
N ALA A 66 10.20 5.75 -2.72
CA ALA A 66 9.55 4.57 -2.18
C ALA A 66 8.04 4.75 -2.00
N ASN A 67 7.64 5.87 -1.40
CA ASN A 67 6.23 6.22 -1.20
C ASN A 67 5.51 6.35 -2.56
N ASN A 68 6.10 7.09 -3.51
CA ASN A 68 5.49 7.28 -4.82
C ASN A 68 5.30 5.97 -5.59
N ARG A 69 6.26 5.05 -5.54
CA ARG A 69 6.09 3.74 -6.19
C ARG A 69 5.00 2.90 -5.54
N GLN A 70 4.88 2.94 -4.22
CA GLN A 70 3.81 2.24 -3.51
C GLN A 70 2.43 2.81 -3.86
N ILE A 71 2.29 4.14 -3.89
CA ILE A 71 1.05 4.82 -4.30
C ILE A 71 0.70 4.47 -5.75
N ALA A 72 1.66 4.56 -6.67
CA ALA A 72 1.44 4.22 -8.07
C ALA A 72 1.00 2.76 -8.26
N HIS A 73 1.58 1.84 -7.48
CA HIS A 73 1.20 0.43 -7.48
C HIS A 73 -0.24 0.23 -6.97
N TYR A 74 -0.68 0.96 -5.95
CA TYR A 74 -2.06 0.89 -5.47
C TYR A 74 -3.05 1.43 -6.50
N VAL A 75 -2.76 2.59 -7.10
CA VAL A 75 -3.57 3.18 -8.17
C VAL A 75 -3.69 2.22 -9.36
N TYR A 76 -2.59 1.55 -9.73
CA TYR A 76 -2.60 0.55 -10.79
C TYR A 76 -3.59 -0.60 -10.50
N HIS A 77 -3.54 -1.18 -9.30
CA HIS A 77 -4.45 -2.27 -8.94
C HIS A 77 -5.90 -1.82 -8.77
N VAL A 78 -6.15 -0.62 -8.22
CA VAL A 78 -7.50 -0.02 -8.20
C VAL A 78 -8.03 0.13 -9.63
N GLY A 79 -7.19 0.59 -10.56
CA GLY A 79 -7.54 0.67 -11.98
C GLY A 79 -7.91 -0.69 -12.59
N GLN A 80 -7.14 -1.74 -12.29
CA GLN A 80 -7.45 -3.11 -12.74
C GLN A 80 -8.80 -3.59 -12.21
N ILE A 81 -9.08 -3.37 -10.92
CA ILE A 81 -10.36 -3.75 -10.29
C ILE A 81 -11.52 -3.02 -10.95
N VAL A 82 -11.41 -1.70 -11.12
CA VAL A 82 -12.45 -0.88 -11.78
C VAL A 82 -12.65 -1.32 -13.23
N TYR A 83 -11.57 -1.63 -13.96
CA TYR A 83 -11.65 -2.11 -15.33
C TYR A 83 -12.41 -3.45 -15.44
N LEU A 84 -12.09 -4.40 -14.57
CA LEU A 84 -12.80 -5.69 -14.51
C LEU A 84 -14.27 -5.50 -14.13
N ALA A 85 -14.56 -4.68 -13.12
CA ALA A 85 -15.93 -4.42 -12.69
C ALA A 85 -16.75 -3.74 -13.80
N LYS A 86 -16.16 -2.81 -14.55
CA LYS A 86 -16.76 -2.23 -15.77
C LYS A 86 -17.07 -3.28 -16.82
N ALA A 87 -16.15 -4.20 -17.08
CA ALA A 87 -16.35 -5.27 -18.05
C ALA A 87 -17.48 -6.22 -17.64
N ILE A 88 -17.59 -6.54 -16.35
CA ILE A 88 -18.65 -7.41 -15.80
C ILE A 88 -20.03 -6.73 -15.85
N GLN A 89 -20.11 -5.47 -15.42
CA GLN A 89 -21.38 -4.73 -15.38
C GLN A 89 -21.85 -4.24 -16.75
N SER A 90 -20.93 -4.05 -17.70
CA SER A 90 -21.22 -3.63 -19.07
C SER A 90 -22.14 -2.40 -19.10
N LEU A 91 -23.31 -2.51 -19.74
CA LEU A 91 -24.32 -1.43 -19.84
C LEU A 91 -24.92 -1.00 -18.49
N GLN A 92 -24.79 -1.81 -17.45
CA GLN A 92 -25.25 -1.48 -16.09
C GLN A 92 -24.17 -0.80 -15.25
N TRP A 93 -23.00 -0.50 -15.83
CA TRP A 93 -21.95 0.22 -15.12
C TRP A 93 -22.36 1.67 -14.87
N GLU A 94 -22.46 2.05 -13.59
CA GLU A 94 -22.56 3.43 -13.17
C GLU A 94 -21.17 4.01 -12.96
N THR A 95 -20.88 5.14 -13.59
CA THR A 95 -19.58 5.78 -13.45
C THR A 95 -19.40 6.28 -12.02
N LEU A 96 -18.27 5.93 -11.41
CA LEU A 96 -17.84 6.50 -10.14
C LEU A 96 -17.54 7.99 -10.37
N TYR A 97 -18.49 8.87 -10.01
CA TYR A 97 -18.25 10.30 -9.93
C TYR A 97 -17.56 10.59 -8.60
N TYR A 98 -16.37 11.19 -8.63
CA TYR A 98 -15.78 11.79 -7.45
C TYR A 98 -16.60 13.06 -7.12
N CYS A 99 -17.19 13.12 -5.91
CA CYS A 99 -17.57 14.41 -5.31
C CYS A 99 -16.33 15.08 -4.73
#